data_AF-A0A2K8WWQ8-F1
#
_entry.id   AF-A0A2K8WWQ8-F1
#
_cell.length_a   1.000
_cell.length_b   1.000
_cell.length_c   1.000
_cell.angle_alpha   90.00
_cell.angle_beta   90.00
_cell.angle_gamma   90.00
#
_symmetry.space_group_name_H-M   'P 1'
#
loop_
_entity.id
_entity.type
_entity.pdbx_description
1 polymer ?
#
loop_
_entity_poly.entity_id
_entity_poly.type
_entity_poly.pdbx_seq_one_letter_code
_entity_poly.pdbx_strand_id
1 'polypeptide(L)'
;MKGAVIIIGSLLWENEENSLNKEQGLIRAEWRKYLDLERKVSIDLPIRYGRKSSSKRCTYTMVFSNSVEKLGQAYLVPYKKDSKNFAEIRKQAIQLSIAEGISTKKYPNRLKASWGAVAVFINKKKDLTELKENWKNEFQNFKNDGYRIGSEKPSITKQGKLNFQINLPDDIDYVFATPVKPELTEYPTIERVAEAIIESKPTYDTYVKENYSNGIRVSSDERLIELIK
;
A
#
# COMPACT_ATOMS: atom_id res chain seq x y z
N MET A 1 17.09 -0.62 -14.76
CA MET A 1 16.54 0.08 -13.59
C MET A 1 15.92 -0.94 -12.67
N LYS A 2 16.41 -1.03 -11.43
CA LYS A 2 15.95 -1.97 -10.44
C LYS A 2 14.82 -1.38 -9.62
N GLY A 3 13.66 -2.03 -9.70
CA GLY A 3 12.45 -1.61 -8.99
C GLY A 3 12.19 -2.42 -7.73
N ALA A 4 11.43 -1.84 -6.82
CA ALA A 4 10.83 -2.54 -5.69
C ALA A 4 9.36 -2.13 -5.49
N VAL A 5 8.68 -2.84 -4.60
CA VAL A 5 7.35 -2.46 -4.09
C VAL A 5 7.39 -2.39 -2.57
N ILE A 6 6.74 -1.37 -2.01
CA ILE A 6 6.41 -1.31 -0.60
C ILE A 6 5.10 -2.06 -0.40
N ILE A 7 5.15 -3.07 0.46
CA ILE A 7 4.00 -3.88 0.82
C ILE A 7 3.57 -3.53 2.25
N ILE A 8 2.33 -3.06 2.37
CA ILE A 8 1.60 -2.89 3.63
C ILE A 8 0.33 -3.75 3.56
N GLY A 9 -0.15 -4.19 4.73
CA GLY A 9 -1.38 -4.96 4.82
C GLY A 9 -1.34 -6.31 4.09
N SER A 10 -2.49 -6.69 3.53
CA SER A 10 -2.78 -8.03 3.04
C SER A 10 -2.12 -8.41 1.71
N LEU A 11 -1.41 -7.50 1.03
CA LEU A 11 -0.70 -7.83 -0.20
C LEU A 11 0.41 -8.88 0.00
N LEU A 12 0.98 -8.97 1.20
CA LEU A 12 2.09 -9.89 1.48
C LEU A 12 1.64 -11.36 1.60
N TRP A 13 0.47 -11.60 2.19
CA TRP A 13 0.06 -12.92 2.67
C TRP A 13 -1.30 -13.39 2.15
N GLU A 14 -2.18 -12.49 1.69
CA GLU A 14 -3.53 -12.88 1.26
C GLU A 14 -3.48 -13.70 -0.04
N ASN A 15 -4.17 -14.84 -0.04
CA ASN A 15 -4.25 -15.82 -1.12
C ASN A 15 -5.72 -16.27 -1.31
N GLU A 16 -5.97 -17.23 -2.19
CA GLU A 16 -7.34 -17.70 -2.46
C GLU A 16 -8.00 -18.44 -1.28
N GLU A 17 -7.21 -18.99 -0.35
CA GLU A 17 -7.68 -19.78 0.79
C GLU A 17 -8.16 -18.88 1.94
N ASN A 18 -7.46 -17.76 2.19
CA ASN A 18 -7.74 -16.86 3.32
C ASN A 18 -8.41 -15.53 2.92
N SER A 19 -8.60 -15.27 1.61
CA SER A 19 -9.25 -14.05 1.15
C SER A 19 -10.77 -14.14 1.22
N LEU A 20 -11.42 -13.05 1.64
CA LEU A 20 -12.87 -12.85 1.52
C LEU A 20 -13.32 -12.78 0.05
N ASN A 21 -12.42 -12.45 -0.87
CA ASN A 21 -12.62 -12.50 -2.31
C ASN A 21 -11.56 -13.42 -2.94
N LYS A 22 -11.95 -14.65 -3.27
CA LYS A 22 -11.04 -15.67 -3.79
C LYS A 22 -10.32 -15.25 -5.07
N GLU A 23 -11.02 -14.58 -6.00
CA GLU A 23 -10.41 -14.06 -7.24
C GLU A 23 -9.30 -13.07 -6.91
N GLN A 24 -9.54 -12.13 -5.98
CA GLN A 24 -8.52 -11.16 -5.56
C GLN A 24 -7.35 -11.84 -4.84
N GLY A 25 -7.62 -12.85 -4.03
CA GLY A 25 -6.60 -13.65 -3.34
C GLY A 25 -5.66 -14.35 -4.32
N LEU A 26 -6.23 -15.01 -5.33
CA LEU A 26 -5.47 -15.65 -6.41
C LEU A 26 -4.64 -14.63 -7.19
N ILE A 27 -5.23 -13.48 -7.57
CA ILE A 27 -4.52 -12.40 -8.27
C ILE A 27 -3.29 -11.94 -7.46
N ARG A 28 -3.42 -11.78 -6.15
CA ARG A 28 -2.30 -11.36 -5.28
C ARG A 28 -1.23 -12.44 -5.17
N ALA A 29 -1.62 -13.71 -5.06
CA ALA A 29 -0.68 -14.82 -5.07
C ALA A 29 0.12 -14.90 -6.37
N GLU A 30 -0.54 -14.76 -7.52
CA GLU A 30 0.12 -14.71 -8.83
C GLU A 30 1.03 -13.49 -8.97
N TRP A 31 0.58 -12.31 -8.52
CA TRP A 31 1.39 -11.10 -8.55
C TRP A 31 2.69 -11.23 -7.75
N ARG A 32 2.67 -11.87 -6.58
CA ARG A 32 3.88 -12.10 -5.77
C ARG A 32 4.94 -12.93 -6.50
N LYS A 33 4.60 -13.73 -7.53
CA LYS A 33 5.59 -14.48 -8.32
C LYS A 33 6.58 -13.57 -9.08
N TYR A 34 6.20 -12.31 -9.33
CA TYR A 34 7.08 -11.28 -9.93
C TYR A 34 8.07 -10.65 -8.94
N LEU A 35 7.91 -10.92 -7.64
CA LEU A 35 8.69 -10.32 -6.56
C LEU A 35 9.69 -11.31 -5.95
N ASP A 36 10.84 -10.80 -5.56
CA ASP A 36 11.86 -11.56 -4.84
C ASP A 36 11.61 -11.47 -3.32
N LEU A 37 10.69 -12.32 -2.82
CA LEU A 37 10.27 -12.33 -1.42
C LEU A 37 11.40 -12.71 -0.45
N GLU A 38 12.39 -13.48 -0.91
CA GLU A 38 13.57 -13.85 -0.12
C GLU A 38 14.47 -12.64 0.17
N ARG A 39 14.42 -11.62 -0.70
CA ARG A 39 15.15 -10.36 -0.55
C ARG A 39 14.32 -9.23 0.05
N LYS A 40 13.18 -9.53 0.68
CA LYS A 40 12.39 -8.51 1.35
C LYS A 40 13.17 -7.88 2.50
N VAL A 41 13.09 -6.57 2.64
CA VAL A 41 13.74 -5.80 3.71
C VAL A 41 12.66 -5.11 4.52
N SER A 42 12.74 -5.22 5.85
CA SER A 42 11.86 -4.45 6.74
C SER A 42 12.24 -2.97 6.70
N ILE A 43 11.25 -2.10 6.59
CA ILE A 43 11.43 -0.65 6.53
C ILE A 43 10.41 0.05 7.44
N ASP A 44 10.84 1.15 8.05
CA ASP A 44 9.98 2.01 8.84
C ASP A 44 9.21 2.98 7.94
N LEU A 45 7.90 3.02 8.10
CA LEU A 45 6.99 3.80 7.27
C LEU A 45 5.91 4.50 8.10
N PRO A 46 5.41 5.66 7.63
CA PRO A 46 4.37 6.41 8.34
C PRO A 46 3.01 5.76 8.08
N ILE A 47 2.75 4.61 8.69
CA ILE A 47 1.52 3.81 8.52
C ILE A 47 0.72 3.71 9.81
N ARG A 48 -0.61 3.72 9.68
CA ARG A 48 -1.58 3.54 10.79
C ARG A 48 -2.90 2.99 10.27
N TYR A 49 -3.76 2.49 11.15
CA TYR A 49 -5.17 2.24 10.79
C TYR A 49 -5.88 3.55 10.45
N GLY A 50 -6.60 3.57 9.33
CA GLY A 50 -7.22 4.82 8.88
C GLY A 50 -8.20 4.74 7.70
N ARG A 51 -8.46 3.57 7.13
CA ARG A 51 -9.50 3.43 6.09
C ARG A 51 -10.51 2.39 6.48
N LYS A 52 -11.79 2.77 6.55
CA LYS A 52 -12.87 1.80 6.74
C LYS A 52 -13.09 1.04 5.43
N SER A 53 -12.96 -0.28 5.48
CA SER A 53 -12.97 -1.13 4.28
C SER A 53 -14.25 -1.96 4.24
N SER A 54 -15.16 -1.62 3.32
CA SER A 54 -16.39 -2.38 3.10
C SER A 54 -16.11 -3.84 2.71
N SER A 55 -15.06 -4.10 1.94
CA SER A 55 -14.65 -5.45 1.54
C SER A 55 -14.01 -6.27 2.66
N LYS A 56 -13.68 -5.65 3.80
CA LYS A 56 -13.13 -6.30 4.99
C LYS A 56 -14.13 -6.25 6.14
N ARG A 57 -15.41 -6.49 5.83
CA ARG A 57 -16.53 -6.47 6.79
C ARG A 57 -16.61 -5.17 7.61
N CYS A 58 -16.33 -4.04 6.95
CA CYS A 58 -16.39 -2.71 7.55
C CYS A 58 -15.39 -2.47 8.69
N THR A 59 -14.30 -3.24 8.76
CA THR A 59 -13.17 -2.97 9.66
C THR A 59 -12.21 -1.94 9.07
N TYR A 60 -11.19 -1.55 9.84
CA TYR A 60 -10.18 -0.58 9.40
C TYR A 60 -8.93 -1.25 8.82
N THR A 61 -8.48 -0.76 7.67
CA THR A 61 -7.20 -1.13 7.04
C THR A 61 -6.17 -0.03 7.21
N MET A 62 -4.90 -0.39 6.99
CA MET A 62 -3.78 0.53 7.09
C MET A 62 -3.78 1.56 5.95
N VAL A 63 -3.28 2.76 6.25
CA VAL A 63 -3.05 3.86 5.31
C VAL A 63 -1.71 4.51 5.61
N PHE A 64 -1.14 5.23 4.63
CA PHE A 64 -0.02 6.14 4.87
C PHE A 64 -0.52 7.46 5.47
N SER A 65 0.13 7.95 6.52
CA SER A 65 -0.22 9.18 7.23
C SER A 65 1.03 9.91 7.73
N ASN A 66 1.27 11.10 7.19
CA ASN A 66 2.40 11.96 7.57
C ASN A 66 2.29 12.56 8.99
N SER A 67 1.15 12.38 9.66
CA SER A 67 0.93 12.80 11.05
C SER A 67 1.34 11.75 12.10
N VAL A 68 1.83 10.59 11.69
CA VAL A 68 2.27 9.53 12.61
C VAL A 68 3.56 9.92 13.34
N GLU A 69 3.55 9.87 14.67
CA GLU A 69 4.74 10.11 15.50
C GLU A 69 5.68 8.90 15.56
N LYS A 70 5.11 7.69 15.67
CA LYS A 70 5.84 6.42 15.72
C LYS A 70 5.60 5.63 14.45
N LEU A 71 6.63 5.52 13.61
CA LEU A 71 6.58 4.76 12.36
C LEU A 71 6.19 3.30 12.62
N GLY A 72 5.44 2.73 11.69
CA GLY A 72 5.16 1.30 11.64
C GLY A 72 6.18 0.57 10.77
N GLN A 73 6.12 -0.76 10.77
CA GLN A 73 6.99 -1.61 9.97
C GLN A 73 6.23 -2.19 8.78
N ALA A 74 6.89 -2.18 7.62
CA ALA A 74 6.41 -2.81 6.40
C ALA A 74 7.60 -3.36 5.60
N TYR A 75 7.34 -3.89 4.41
CA TYR A 75 8.39 -4.50 3.61
C TYR A 75 8.64 -3.76 2.30
N LEU A 76 9.91 -3.58 1.98
CA LEU A 76 10.38 -3.31 0.63
C LEU A 76 10.73 -4.64 -0.03
N VAL A 77 10.10 -4.96 -1.16
CA VAL A 77 10.33 -6.21 -1.89
C VAL A 77 10.79 -5.89 -3.31
N PRO A 78 12.02 -6.27 -3.71
CA PRO A 78 12.49 -6.09 -5.07
C PRO A 78 11.66 -6.88 -6.10
N TYR A 79 11.55 -6.36 -7.32
CA TYR A 79 11.10 -7.17 -8.45
C TYR A 79 12.21 -8.14 -8.87
N LYS A 80 11.85 -9.33 -9.36
CA LYS A 80 12.82 -10.33 -9.88
C LYS A 80 13.50 -9.88 -11.17
N LYS A 81 12.89 -8.96 -11.92
CA LYS A 81 13.38 -8.49 -13.21
C LYS A 81 13.52 -6.97 -13.18
N ASP A 82 14.70 -6.51 -13.59
CA ASP A 82 14.97 -5.10 -13.82
C ASP A 82 14.20 -4.60 -15.05
N SER A 83 13.80 -3.34 -15.01
CA SER A 83 13.14 -2.65 -16.12
C SER A 83 14.16 -1.90 -16.97
N LYS A 84 14.08 -2.04 -18.29
CA LYS A 84 14.97 -1.38 -19.26
C LYS A 84 14.50 0.01 -19.66
N ASN A 85 13.19 0.25 -19.59
CA ASN A 85 12.56 1.49 -20.06
C ASN A 85 11.27 1.78 -19.27
N PHE A 86 10.66 2.94 -19.53
CA PHE A 86 9.42 3.35 -18.87
C PHE A 86 8.25 2.37 -19.10
N ALA A 87 8.14 1.76 -20.29
CA ALA A 87 7.03 0.84 -20.58
C ALA A 87 7.06 -0.41 -19.67
N GLU A 88 8.25 -0.94 -19.37
CA GLU A 88 8.42 -2.05 -18.43
C GLU A 88 8.12 -1.63 -16.99
N ILE A 89 8.56 -0.42 -16.58
CA ILE A 89 8.23 0.16 -15.27
C ILE A 89 6.70 0.32 -15.11
N ARG A 90 6.05 0.85 -16.14
CA ARG A 90 4.59 1.02 -16.19
C ARG A 90 3.87 -0.32 -16.11
N LYS A 91 4.39 -1.37 -16.76
CA LYS A 91 3.84 -2.73 -16.65
C LYS A 91 3.91 -3.25 -15.21
N GLN A 92 5.01 -3.05 -14.50
CA GLN A 92 5.13 -3.41 -13.08
C GLN A 92 4.12 -2.64 -12.21
N ALA A 93 3.92 -1.34 -12.47
CA ALA A 93 2.90 -0.55 -11.79
C ALA A 93 1.48 -1.06 -12.06
N ILE A 94 1.17 -1.46 -13.29
CA ILE A 94 -0.13 -2.05 -13.65
C ILE A 94 -0.33 -3.39 -12.95
N GLN A 95 0.71 -4.23 -12.86
CA GLN A 95 0.64 -5.50 -12.13
C GLN A 95 0.29 -5.27 -10.66
N LEU A 96 0.93 -4.30 -9.99
CA LEU A 96 0.54 -3.90 -8.63
C LEU A 96 -0.89 -3.36 -8.57
N SER A 97 -1.27 -2.50 -9.53
CA SER A 97 -2.63 -1.95 -9.61
C SER A 97 -3.71 -3.03 -9.72
N ILE A 98 -3.44 -4.12 -10.46
CA ILE A 98 -4.32 -5.29 -10.56
C ILE A 98 -4.39 -6.03 -9.21
N ALA A 99 -3.25 -6.24 -8.54
CA ALA A 99 -3.16 -6.88 -7.22
C ALA A 99 -3.90 -6.12 -6.12
N GLU A 100 -4.07 -4.82 -6.28
CA GLU A 100 -4.83 -3.94 -5.39
C GLU A 100 -6.30 -3.79 -5.79
N GLY A 101 -6.68 -4.22 -6.99
CA GLY A 101 -8.02 -4.02 -7.53
C GLY A 101 -8.28 -2.58 -8.02
N ILE A 102 -7.23 -1.78 -8.22
CA ILE A 102 -7.32 -0.45 -8.86
C ILE A 102 -7.58 -0.63 -10.35
N SER A 103 -6.85 -1.53 -11.01
CA SER A 103 -7.10 -1.96 -12.38
C SER A 103 -7.97 -3.21 -12.36
N THR A 104 -9.06 -3.18 -13.10
CA THR A 104 -10.02 -4.30 -13.17
C THR A 104 -10.37 -4.61 -14.62
N LYS A 105 -11.08 -5.70 -14.88
CA LYS A 105 -11.60 -6.02 -16.23
C LYS A 105 -12.41 -4.86 -16.83
N LYS A 106 -13.20 -4.15 -16.00
CA LYS A 106 -14.00 -2.98 -16.40
C LYS A 106 -13.16 -1.72 -16.64
N TYR A 107 -12.04 -1.58 -15.92
CA TYR A 107 -11.16 -0.42 -16.00
C TYR A 107 -9.69 -0.88 -16.12
N PRO A 108 -9.29 -1.41 -17.30
CA PRO A 108 -7.98 -2.01 -17.48
C PRO A 108 -6.87 -0.95 -17.48
N ASN A 109 -5.66 -1.36 -17.09
CA ASN A 109 -4.43 -0.56 -17.14
C ASN A 109 -4.48 0.77 -16.37
N ARG A 110 -5.41 0.88 -15.42
CA ARG A 110 -5.59 2.09 -14.61
C ARG A 110 -4.58 2.11 -13.47
N LEU A 111 -4.01 3.27 -13.15
CA LEU A 111 -3.14 3.45 -11.97
C LEU A 111 -3.80 4.24 -10.83
N LYS A 112 -5.02 4.75 -11.05
CA LYS A 112 -5.74 5.67 -10.17
C LYS A 112 -7.21 5.30 -10.08
N ALA A 113 -7.72 5.00 -8.89
CA ALA A 113 -9.14 4.79 -8.60
C ALA A 113 -9.68 5.93 -7.74
N SER A 114 -10.99 5.94 -7.50
CA SER A 114 -11.61 6.88 -6.56
C SER A 114 -11.07 6.73 -5.14
N TRP A 115 -10.66 5.52 -4.74
CA TRP A 115 -10.26 5.16 -3.38
C TRP A 115 -8.74 5.02 -3.17
N GLY A 116 -7.94 4.93 -4.24
CA GLY A 116 -6.51 4.61 -4.15
C GLY A 116 -5.74 4.82 -5.45
N ALA A 117 -4.41 4.85 -5.38
CA ALA A 117 -3.55 5.01 -6.55
C ALA A 117 -2.22 4.28 -6.37
N VAL A 118 -1.59 3.86 -7.47
CA VAL A 118 -0.20 3.37 -7.48
C VAL A 118 0.73 4.57 -7.58
N ALA A 119 1.52 4.82 -6.55
CA ALA A 119 2.46 5.94 -6.50
C ALA A 119 3.91 5.47 -6.61
N VAL A 120 4.80 6.34 -7.09
CA VAL A 120 6.23 6.05 -7.20
C VAL A 120 7.06 6.85 -6.19
N PHE A 121 8.11 6.27 -5.65
CA PHE A 121 9.23 7.01 -5.08
C PHE A 121 10.46 6.72 -5.92
N ILE A 122 11.17 7.77 -6.34
CA ILE A 122 12.37 7.65 -7.18
C ILE A 122 13.58 7.98 -6.32
N ASN A 123 14.59 7.13 -6.34
CA ASN A 123 15.82 7.32 -5.59
C ASN A 123 16.49 8.63 -6.03
N LYS A 124 16.70 9.56 -5.09
CA LYS A 124 17.27 10.90 -5.36
C LYS A 124 18.71 10.82 -5.86
N LYS A 125 19.42 9.73 -5.56
CA LYS A 125 20.81 9.49 -6.02
C LYS A 125 20.89 9.06 -7.49
N LYS A 126 19.75 8.81 -8.16
CA LYS A 126 19.70 8.32 -9.54
C LYS A 126 19.12 9.39 -10.45
N ASP A 127 19.75 9.60 -11.60
CA ASP A 127 19.17 10.42 -12.65
C ASP A 127 18.19 9.60 -13.49
N LEU A 128 16.91 9.67 -13.13
CA LEU A 128 15.81 9.04 -13.84
C LEU A 128 14.83 10.10 -14.38
N THR A 129 15.36 11.08 -15.11
CA THR A 129 14.57 12.20 -15.64
C THR A 129 13.42 11.75 -16.53
N GLU A 130 13.66 10.83 -17.48
CA GLU A 130 12.61 10.26 -18.34
C GLU A 130 11.48 9.61 -17.51
N LEU A 131 11.82 8.83 -16.47
CA LEU A 131 10.82 8.23 -15.59
C LEU A 131 10.01 9.29 -14.85
N LYS A 132 10.66 10.35 -14.33
CA LYS A 132 9.98 11.43 -13.60
C LYS A 132 8.94 12.13 -14.50
N GLU A 133 9.30 12.39 -15.75
CA GLU A 133 8.43 13.07 -16.72
C GLU A 133 7.28 12.19 -17.18
N ASN A 134 7.58 10.96 -17.62
CA ASN A 134 6.56 10.02 -18.05
C ASN A 134 5.59 9.65 -16.92
N TRP A 135 6.08 9.49 -15.68
CA TRP A 135 5.22 9.24 -14.53
C TRP A 135 4.31 10.43 -14.18
N LYS A 136 4.84 11.66 -14.28
CA LYS A 136 4.02 12.87 -14.12
C LYS A 136 2.86 12.88 -15.13
N ASN A 137 3.10 12.42 -16.36
CA ASN A 137 2.07 12.33 -17.40
C ASN A 137 0.96 11.34 -17.04
N GLU A 138 1.29 10.19 -16.45
CA GLU A 138 0.29 9.23 -15.93
C GLU A 138 -0.61 9.85 -14.84
N PHE A 139 -0.15 10.90 -14.17
CA PHE A 139 -0.85 11.60 -13.09
C PHE A 139 -1.38 12.98 -13.46
N GLN A 140 -1.50 13.29 -14.76
CA GLN A 140 -2.19 14.50 -15.20
C GLN A 140 -3.60 14.60 -14.59
N ASN A 141 -3.95 15.82 -14.15
CA ASN A 141 -5.23 16.16 -13.49
C ASN A 141 -5.53 15.39 -12.20
N PHE A 142 -4.54 14.73 -11.60
CA PHE A 142 -4.73 14.01 -10.35
C PHE A 142 -4.93 14.96 -9.17
N LYS A 143 -6.01 14.73 -8.41
CA LYS A 143 -6.32 15.42 -7.16
C LYS A 143 -5.87 14.56 -5.99
N ASN A 144 -4.99 15.10 -5.15
CA ASN A 144 -4.41 14.38 -4.02
C ASN A 144 -5.00 14.77 -2.66
N ASP A 145 -5.94 15.71 -2.59
CA ASP A 145 -6.45 16.23 -1.31
C ASP A 145 -7.11 15.18 -0.42
N GLY A 146 -7.66 14.11 -1.00
CA GLY A 146 -8.28 13.00 -0.25
C GLY A 146 -7.30 11.96 0.31
N TYR A 147 -5.98 12.14 0.13
CA TYR A 147 -4.96 11.19 0.62
C TYR A 147 -4.31 11.65 1.94
N ARG A 148 -5.10 12.34 2.78
CA ARG A 148 -4.75 12.86 4.10
C ARG A 148 -6.00 12.99 4.96
N ILE A 149 -5.79 13.16 6.26
CA ILE A 149 -6.81 13.65 7.20
C ILE A 149 -6.33 14.97 7.83
N GLY A 150 -7.25 15.92 7.98
CA GLY A 150 -6.94 17.22 8.60
C GLY A 150 -5.89 18.01 7.82
N SER A 151 -4.91 18.56 8.54
CA SER A 151 -3.90 19.49 8.02
C SER A 151 -2.60 18.82 7.55
N GLU A 152 -2.47 17.50 7.65
CA GLU A 152 -1.23 16.82 7.24
C GLU A 152 -0.99 16.94 5.72
N LYS A 153 0.24 16.62 5.30
CA LYS A 153 0.58 16.52 3.88
C LYS A 153 -0.06 15.24 3.31
N PRO A 154 -0.71 15.30 2.12
CA PRO A 154 -1.18 14.09 1.44
C PRO A 154 -0.07 13.06 1.27
N SER A 155 -0.35 11.77 1.41
CA SER A 155 0.65 10.70 1.25
C SER A 155 1.16 10.50 -0.19
N ILE A 156 0.47 11.11 -1.16
CA ILE A 156 0.84 11.14 -2.57
C ILE A 156 0.78 12.59 -3.09
N THR A 157 1.72 12.98 -3.95
CA THR A 157 1.74 14.29 -4.61
C THR A 157 0.82 14.33 -5.82
N LYS A 158 0.55 15.54 -6.35
CA LYS A 158 -0.18 15.72 -7.62
C LYS A 158 0.51 15.08 -8.83
N GLN A 159 1.82 14.77 -8.73
CA GLN A 159 2.60 14.11 -9.77
C GLN A 159 2.66 12.58 -9.59
N GLY A 160 1.85 12.01 -8.69
CA GLY A 160 1.85 10.56 -8.45
C GLY A 160 3.05 10.03 -7.68
N LYS A 161 3.81 10.91 -7.02
CA LYS A 161 4.96 10.51 -6.19
C LYS A 161 4.54 10.30 -4.74
N LEU A 162 5.10 9.30 -4.06
CA LEU A 162 4.98 9.17 -2.61
C LEU A 162 5.52 10.44 -1.93
N ASN A 163 4.82 10.90 -0.90
CA ASN A 163 5.06 12.19 -0.26
C ASN A 163 5.43 12.01 1.23
N PHE A 164 6.40 11.15 1.46
CA PHE A 164 7.08 10.88 2.72
C PHE A 164 8.50 10.41 2.41
N GLN A 165 9.40 10.44 3.38
CA GLN A 165 10.77 9.95 3.17
C GLN A 165 10.81 8.44 3.23
N ILE A 166 11.65 7.84 2.39
CA ILE A 166 11.94 6.41 2.39
C ILE A 166 13.45 6.28 2.24
N ASN A 167 14.08 5.49 3.12
CA ASN A 167 15.49 5.13 2.99
C ASN A 167 15.60 3.93 2.07
N LEU A 168 16.01 4.16 0.83
CA LEU A 168 16.17 3.10 -0.16
C LEU A 168 17.58 2.50 -0.09
N PRO A 169 17.71 1.16 -0.26
CA PRO A 169 18.98 0.55 -0.62
C PRO A 169 19.55 1.18 -1.90
N ASP A 170 20.87 1.29 -1.99
CA ASP A 170 21.56 2.00 -3.10
C ASP A 170 21.36 1.34 -4.47
N ASP A 171 21.04 0.05 -4.48
CA ASP A 171 20.75 -0.72 -5.68
C ASP A 171 19.30 -0.56 -6.16
N ILE A 172 18.40 0.03 -5.37
CA ILE A 172 17.01 0.29 -5.77
C ILE A 172 16.86 1.68 -6.39
N ASP A 173 16.41 1.73 -7.63
CA ASP A 173 16.25 2.96 -8.41
C ASP A 173 14.89 3.63 -8.18
N TYR A 174 13.83 2.82 -8.02
CA TYR A 174 12.47 3.29 -7.74
C TYR A 174 11.68 2.27 -6.93
N VAL A 175 10.63 2.74 -6.26
CA VAL A 175 9.66 1.88 -5.57
C VAL A 175 8.23 2.28 -5.92
N PHE A 176 7.34 1.30 -5.94
CA PHE A 176 5.90 1.55 -5.93
C PHE A 176 5.29 1.31 -4.57
N ALA A 177 4.21 2.02 -4.26
CA ALA A 177 3.30 1.68 -3.17
C ALA A 177 1.87 2.10 -3.54
N THR A 178 0.91 1.69 -2.72
CA THR A 178 -0.50 2.02 -2.93
C THR A 178 -1.06 2.94 -1.85
N PRO A 179 -0.85 4.26 -1.94
CA PRO A 179 -1.64 5.20 -1.16
C PRO A 179 -3.14 5.00 -1.39
N VAL A 180 -3.89 4.97 -0.30
CA VAL A 180 -5.34 4.91 -0.30
C VAL A 180 -5.91 6.15 0.37
N LYS A 181 -7.12 6.54 -0.02
CA LYS A 181 -7.87 7.59 0.65
C LYS A 181 -8.44 7.03 1.95
N PRO A 182 -8.19 7.68 3.10
CA PRO A 182 -8.79 7.29 4.38
C PRO A 182 -10.33 7.27 4.33
N GLU A 183 -10.93 8.25 3.64
CA GLU A 183 -12.39 8.49 3.60
C GLU A 183 -13.00 8.71 4.99
N LEU A 184 -12.24 9.36 5.89
CA LEU A 184 -12.64 9.73 7.24
C LEU A 184 -12.35 11.22 7.49
N THR A 185 -13.07 11.81 8.46
CA THR A 185 -12.81 13.17 8.97
C THR A 185 -11.69 13.20 10.00
N GLU A 186 -11.50 12.10 10.73
CA GLU A 186 -10.46 11.89 11.74
C GLU A 186 -9.98 10.44 11.71
N TYR A 187 -8.75 10.20 12.18
CA TYR A 187 -8.25 8.84 12.33
C TYR A 187 -8.97 8.13 13.49
N PRO A 188 -9.32 6.84 13.36
CA PRO A 188 -9.98 6.12 14.45
C PRO A 188 -9.03 5.93 15.64
N THR A 189 -9.60 5.93 16.84
CA THR A 189 -8.91 5.43 18.04
C THR A 189 -8.73 3.92 17.94
N ILE A 190 -7.81 3.37 18.73
CA ILE A 190 -7.56 1.92 18.69
C ILE A 190 -8.75 1.13 19.23
N GLU A 191 -9.47 1.70 20.20
CA GLU A 191 -10.72 1.17 20.73
C GLU A 191 -11.78 1.09 19.64
N ARG A 192 -11.91 2.12 18.79
CA ARG A 192 -12.86 2.11 17.67
C ARG A 192 -12.48 1.10 16.60
N VAL A 193 -11.18 0.87 16.38
CA VAL A 193 -10.70 -0.19 15.48
C VAL A 193 -11.06 -1.56 16.06
N ALA A 194 -10.82 -1.79 17.35
CA ALA A 194 -11.15 -3.04 18.03
C ALA A 194 -12.66 -3.33 18.00
N GLU A 195 -13.48 -2.34 18.35
CA GLU A 195 -14.95 -2.43 18.29
C GLU A 195 -15.43 -2.83 16.90
N ALA A 196 -14.94 -2.17 15.84
CA ALA A 196 -15.33 -2.50 14.47
C ALA A 196 -14.95 -3.94 14.07
N ILE A 197 -13.87 -4.49 14.62
CA ILE A 197 -13.48 -5.90 14.42
C ILE A 197 -14.44 -6.83 15.15
N ILE A 198 -14.71 -6.57 16.43
CA ILE A 198 -15.60 -7.38 17.28
C ILE A 198 -17.03 -7.41 16.71
N GLU A 199 -17.53 -6.25 16.25
CA GLU A 199 -18.86 -6.10 15.68
C GLU A 199 -19.02 -6.69 14.28
N SER A 200 -17.92 -6.94 13.56
CA SER A 200 -17.98 -7.55 12.24
C SER A 200 -18.56 -8.97 12.33
N LYS A 201 -19.49 -9.34 11.44
CA LYS A 201 -20.16 -10.65 11.46
C LYS A 201 -19.90 -11.46 10.18
N PRO A 202 -19.31 -12.67 10.27
CA PRO A 202 -18.54 -13.14 11.45
C PRO A 202 -17.37 -12.20 11.76
N THR A 203 -16.80 -12.31 12.97
CA THR A 203 -15.64 -11.52 13.37
C THR A 203 -14.51 -11.67 12.34
N TYR A 204 -13.87 -10.55 11.99
CA TYR A 204 -12.81 -10.49 10.99
C TYR A 204 -11.57 -9.81 11.55
N ASP A 205 -10.90 -10.52 12.44
CA ASP A 205 -9.60 -10.17 13.02
C ASP A 205 -8.41 -10.65 12.15
N THR A 206 -8.67 -11.47 11.14
CA THR A 206 -7.66 -12.06 10.24
C THR A 206 -6.71 -11.02 9.68
N TYR A 207 -7.21 -9.85 9.25
CA TYR A 207 -6.35 -8.80 8.72
C TYR A 207 -5.30 -8.33 9.75
N VAL A 208 -5.69 -8.14 11.00
CA VAL A 208 -4.77 -7.71 12.08
C VAL A 208 -3.80 -8.84 12.42
N LYS A 209 -4.34 -10.05 12.68
CA LYS A 209 -3.55 -11.22 13.07
C LYS A 209 -2.52 -11.60 12.01
N GLU A 210 -2.89 -11.57 10.73
CA GLU A 210 -1.98 -11.93 9.64
C GLU A 210 -0.94 -10.85 9.35
N ASN A 211 -1.29 -9.57 9.43
CA ASN A 211 -0.27 -8.52 9.37
C ASN A 211 0.73 -8.67 10.52
N TYR A 212 0.21 -8.94 11.72
CA TYR A 212 1.04 -9.20 12.88
C TYR A 212 1.92 -10.45 12.69
N SER A 213 1.37 -11.60 12.31
CA SER A 213 2.20 -12.81 12.10
C SER A 213 3.27 -12.62 11.02
N ASN A 214 3.01 -11.79 10.01
CA ASN A 214 3.92 -11.56 8.88
C ASN A 214 4.92 -10.41 9.09
N GLY A 215 4.96 -9.77 10.26
CA GLY A 215 5.93 -8.69 10.54
C GLY A 215 5.56 -7.31 10.00
N ILE A 216 4.32 -7.10 9.53
CA ILE A 216 3.79 -5.76 9.24
C ILE A 216 3.23 -5.22 10.55
N ARG A 217 3.69 -4.06 10.99
CA ARG A 217 3.34 -3.49 12.30
C ARG A 217 2.88 -2.05 12.20
N VAL A 218 1.92 -1.67 13.02
CA VAL A 218 1.72 -0.27 13.42
C VAL A 218 1.94 -0.13 14.93
N SER A 219 2.22 1.08 15.40
CA SER A 219 2.55 1.36 16.80
C SER A 219 1.43 1.00 17.80
N SER A 220 0.21 0.79 17.33
CA SER A 220 -0.96 0.44 18.13
C SER A 220 -1.31 -1.06 18.12
N ASP A 221 -0.54 -1.92 17.44
CA ASP A 221 -0.93 -3.33 17.24
C ASP A 221 -0.99 -4.14 18.54
N GLU A 222 -0.03 -3.97 19.46
CA GLU A 222 -0.02 -4.71 20.73
C GLU A 222 -1.31 -4.46 21.52
N ARG A 223 -1.69 -3.18 21.65
CA ARG A 223 -2.93 -2.78 22.31
C ARG A 223 -4.16 -3.28 21.56
N LEU A 224 -4.17 -3.25 20.24
CA LEU A 224 -5.29 -3.76 19.45
C LEU A 224 -5.50 -5.25 19.68
N ILE A 225 -4.43 -6.03 19.71
CA ILE A 225 -4.46 -7.47 19.95
C ILE A 225 -4.99 -7.79 21.35
N GLU A 226 -4.68 -6.98 22.36
CA GLU A 226 -5.27 -7.13 23.70
C GLU A 226 -6.79 -6.87 23.70
N LEU A 227 -7.24 -5.85 22.96
CA LEU A 227 -8.64 -5.42 22.96
C LEU A 227 -9.59 -6.36 22.21
N ILE A 228 -9.09 -7.14 21.24
CA ILE A 228 -9.90 -8.06 20.42
C ILE A 228 -9.86 -9.52 20.91
N LYS A 229 -9.17 -9.80 22.03
CA LYS A 229 -9.22 -11.10 22.72
C LYS A 229 -10.52 -11.22 23.50
#